data_AF-U2QRQ5-F1
#
_entry.id   AF-U2QRQ5-F1
#
_cell.length_a   1.000
_cell.length_b   1.000
_cell.length_c   1.000
_cell.angle_alpha   90.00
_cell.angle_beta   90.00
_cell.angle_gamma   90.00
#
_symmetry.space_group_name_H-M   'P 1'
#
loop_
_entity.id
_entity.type
_entity.pdbx_description
1 polymer ?
#
loop_
_entity_poly.entity_id
_entity_poly.type
_entity_poly.pdbx_seq_one_letter_code
_entity_poly.pdbx_strand_id
1 'polypeptide(L)'
;MVNMENIDKDWEPKNYSPDLSVDDWVELIRDETIFNKYSLQIMKRIIDYGGQATCKQLSMKYGENINFYNAGSIALAKRIVKKTNCKLNKGRNSKYWPILYVGKYTENKEEGTFIWKIRDELLMALQKIDLSDVNLYDNRKQQYWFLNANPKIWSISKIPIGEQQEYTLYGNKGRKRSIFKNFIDAKIGDIVLGYESSPIKK
;
A
#
# COMPACT_ATOMS: atom_id res chain seq x y z
N MET A 1 -5.13 35.55 -6.80
CA MET A 1 -6.33 34.72 -7.03
C MET A 1 -5.86 33.41 -7.63
N VAL A 2 -5.89 32.32 -6.84
CA VAL A 2 -5.52 30.99 -7.34
C VAL A 2 -6.75 30.45 -8.06
N ASN A 3 -6.64 30.21 -9.38
CA ASN A 3 -7.71 29.65 -10.20
C ASN A 3 -8.11 28.27 -9.66
N MET A 4 -9.30 28.22 -9.06
CA MET A 4 -9.91 27.05 -8.45
C MET A 4 -10.60 26.11 -9.46
N GLU A 5 -10.22 26.17 -10.75
CA GLU A 5 -10.92 25.47 -11.85
C GLU A 5 -10.11 24.34 -12.52
N ASN A 6 -8.97 23.92 -11.96
CA ASN A 6 -8.12 22.88 -12.58
C ASN A 6 -7.89 21.60 -11.76
N ILE A 7 -8.56 21.42 -10.62
CA ILE A 7 -8.27 20.30 -9.71
C ILE A 7 -8.78 18.94 -10.25
N ASP A 8 -9.74 18.95 -11.17
CA ASP A 8 -10.44 17.73 -11.61
C ASP A 8 -10.01 17.19 -13.00
N LYS A 9 -9.09 17.86 -13.70
CA LYS A 9 -8.68 17.45 -15.07
C LYS A 9 -7.70 16.29 -15.13
N ASP A 10 -7.07 15.92 -14.02
CA ASP A 10 -5.99 14.93 -14.00
C ASP A 10 -6.41 13.55 -13.48
N TRP A 11 -7.66 13.41 -13.04
CA TRP A 11 -8.17 12.13 -12.55
C TRP A 11 -8.65 11.25 -13.70
N GLU A 12 -8.18 10.01 -13.69
CA GLU A 12 -8.54 8.96 -14.63
C GLU A 12 -9.31 7.83 -13.91
N PRO A 13 -10.15 7.08 -14.61
CA PRO A 13 -10.63 7.35 -15.97
C PRO A 13 -11.72 8.43 -16.00
N LYS A 14 -11.68 9.32 -17.00
CA LYS A 14 -12.67 10.41 -17.15
C LYS A 14 -14.07 9.94 -17.55
N ASN A 15 -14.16 8.95 -18.44
CA ASN A 15 -15.41 8.53 -19.07
C ASN A 15 -15.80 7.10 -18.69
N TYR A 16 -15.58 6.71 -17.44
CA TYR A 16 -15.90 5.37 -16.98
C TYR A 16 -16.51 5.38 -15.57
N SER A 17 -17.61 4.65 -15.45
CA SER A 17 -18.31 4.30 -14.22
C SER A 17 -18.55 2.78 -14.22
N PRO A 18 -18.49 2.11 -13.06
CA PRO A 18 -18.94 0.73 -12.94
C PRO A 18 -20.47 0.59 -13.05
N ASP A 19 -21.23 1.70 -13.08
CA ASP A 19 -22.70 1.73 -13.08
C ASP A 19 -23.31 0.97 -11.87
N LEU A 20 -22.64 1.06 -10.71
CA LEU A 20 -23.10 0.51 -9.43
C LEU A 20 -23.59 1.65 -8.53
N SER A 21 -24.80 1.53 -8.02
CA SER A 21 -25.38 2.48 -7.07
C SER A 21 -24.78 2.30 -5.66
N VAL A 22 -25.08 3.25 -4.76
CA VAL A 22 -24.68 3.14 -3.34
C VAL A 22 -25.26 1.87 -2.71
N ASP A 23 -26.48 1.49 -3.04
CA ASP A 23 -27.13 0.33 -2.44
C ASP A 23 -26.55 -0.98 -3.01
N ASP A 24 -26.21 -1.02 -4.31
CA ASP A 24 -25.45 -2.15 -4.88
C ASP A 24 -24.12 -2.33 -4.14
N TRP A 25 -23.41 -1.25 -3.86
CA TRP A 25 -22.17 -1.30 -3.09
C TRP A 25 -22.38 -1.78 -1.66
N VAL A 26 -23.44 -1.35 -0.98
CA VAL A 26 -23.79 -1.85 0.37
C VAL A 26 -24.01 -3.36 0.35
N GLU A 27 -24.72 -3.88 -0.65
CA GLU A 27 -24.91 -5.33 -0.82
C GLU A 27 -23.58 -6.06 -1.05
N LEU A 28 -22.72 -5.53 -1.92
CA LEU A 28 -21.41 -6.11 -2.20
C LEU A 28 -20.49 -6.10 -0.97
N ILE A 29 -20.49 -5.02 -0.18
CA ILE A 29 -19.66 -4.89 1.02
C ILE A 29 -20.07 -5.92 2.09
N ARG A 30 -21.36 -6.26 2.18
CA ARG A 30 -21.89 -7.27 3.11
C ARG A 30 -21.63 -8.71 2.66
N ASP A 31 -21.37 -8.95 1.38
CA ASP A 31 -21.03 -10.27 0.85
C ASP A 31 -19.55 -10.58 1.12
N GLU A 32 -19.26 -11.37 2.17
CA GLU A 32 -17.89 -11.73 2.57
C GLU A 32 -17.11 -12.50 1.49
N THR A 33 -17.82 -13.13 0.53
CA THR A 33 -17.18 -13.78 -0.62
C THR A 33 -16.61 -12.74 -1.60
N ILE A 34 -17.12 -11.51 -1.57
CA ILE A 34 -16.66 -10.36 -2.34
C ILE A 34 -15.76 -9.47 -1.48
N PHE A 35 -16.25 -8.90 -0.37
CA PHE A 35 -15.47 -8.09 0.56
C PHE A 35 -15.00 -8.93 1.74
N ASN A 36 -13.95 -9.71 1.51
CA ASN A 36 -13.28 -10.41 2.59
C ASN A 36 -12.55 -9.44 3.55
N LYS A 37 -12.08 -9.98 4.67
CA LYS A 37 -11.33 -9.23 5.69
C LYS A 37 -10.22 -8.35 5.13
N TYR A 38 -9.41 -8.85 4.20
CA TYR A 38 -8.29 -8.08 3.62
C TYR A 38 -8.77 -6.92 2.75
N SER A 39 -9.85 -7.11 2.01
CA SER A 39 -10.48 -6.05 1.22
C SER A 39 -11.06 -4.95 2.09
N LEU A 40 -11.73 -5.31 3.19
CA LEU A 40 -12.22 -4.34 4.17
C LEU A 40 -11.07 -3.58 4.85
N GLN A 41 -9.95 -4.24 5.15
CA GLN A 41 -8.75 -3.56 5.67
C GLN A 41 -8.21 -2.51 4.70
N ILE A 42 -8.11 -2.84 3.40
CA ILE A 42 -7.68 -1.87 2.38
C ILE A 42 -8.62 -0.67 2.38
N MET A 43 -9.94 -0.90 2.31
CA MET A 43 -10.95 0.17 2.30
C MET A 43 -10.88 1.05 3.54
N LYS A 44 -10.83 0.44 4.74
CA LYS A 44 -10.76 1.19 5.99
C LYS A 44 -9.51 2.08 6.06
N ARG A 45 -8.36 1.56 5.62
CA ARG A 45 -7.08 2.28 5.63
C ARG A 45 -7.07 3.47 4.66
N ILE A 46 -7.64 3.31 3.47
CA ILE A 46 -7.73 4.44 2.53
C ILE A 46 -8.74 5.50 3.00
N ILE A 47 -9.84 5.10 3.66
CA ILE A 47 -10.77 6.04 4.31
C ILE A 47 -10.07 6.80 5.43
N ASP A 48 -9.37 6.12 6.33
CA ASP A 48 -8.61 6.73 7.43
C ASP A 48 -7.50 7.67 6.94
N TYR A 49 -6.99 7.45 5.72
CA TYR A 49 -6.01 8.34 5.08
C TYR A 49 -6.66 9.61 4.47
N GLY A 50 -7.99 9.73 4.50
CA GLY A 50 -8.72 10.84 3.89
C GLY A 50 -9.37 10.50 2.53
N GLY A 51 -9.60 9.21 2.27
CA GLY A 51 -10.27 8.72 1.06
C GLY A 51 -9.40 8.66 -0.20
N GLN A 52 -8.14 9.08 -0.11
CA GLN A 52 -7.19 9.01 -1.21
C GLN A 52 -5.76 8.77 -0.72
N ALA A 53 -4.99 7.91 -1.37
CA ALA A 53 -3.59 7.64 -1.01
C ALA A 53 -2.87 6.91 -2.16
N THR A 54 -1.54 6.93 -2.16
CA THR A 54 -0.76 5.94 -2.92
C THR A 54 -0.67 4.63 -2.14
N CYS A 55 -0.42 3.52 -2.83
CA CYS A 55 -0.14 2.24 -2.17
C CYS A 55 1.11 2.29 -1.26
N LYS A 56 2.07 3.19 -1.55
CA LYS A 56 3.28 3.37 -0.75
C LYS A 56 2.97 4.12 0.55
N GLN A 57 2.17 5.19 0.49
CA GLN A 57 1.69 5.91 1.67
C GLN A 57 0.92 4.99 2.62
N LEU A 58 0.00 4.17 2.09
CA LEU A 58 -0.75 3.20 2.90
C LEU A 58 0.17 2.16 3.55
N SER A 59 1.14 1.63 2.80
CA SER A 59 2.13 0.69 3.31
C SER A 59 2.99 1.29 4.42
N MET A 60 3.42 2.55 4.27
CA MET A 60 4.23 3.26 5.27
C MET A 60 3.43 3.57 6.54
N LYS A 61 2.16 3.99 6.44
CA LYS A 61 1.34 4.37 7.61
C LYS A 61 0.74 3.18 8.36
N TYR A 62 0.22 2.18 7.64
CA TYR A 62 -0.59 1.11 8.25
C TYR A 62 0.08 -0.26 8.25
N GLY A 63 1.29 -0.38 7.69
CA GLY A 63 1.96 -1.66 7.50
C GLY A 63 1.48 -2.37 6.23
N GLU A 64 1.77 -3.68 6.13
CA GLU A 64 1.70 -4.46 4.90
C GLU A 64 2.63 -3.95 3.78
N ASN A 65 2.89 -4.80 2.79
CA ASN A 65 3.68 -4.39 1.61
C ASN A 65 2.80 -3.68 0.57
N ILE A 66 3.42 -2.94 -0.36
CA ILE A 66 2.73 -2.19 -1.43
C ILE A 66 1.79 -3.09 -2.26
N ASN A 67 2.16 -4.36 -2.48
CA ASN A 67 1.34 -5.30 -3.27
C ASN A 67 0.07 -5.74 -2.54
N PHE A 68 0.02 -5.71 -1.20
CA PHE A 68 -1.21 -5.93 -0.45
C PHE A 68 -2.31 -4.97 -0.93
N TYR A 69 -1.99 -3.68 -1.01
CA TYR A 69 -2.92 -2.64 -1.47
C TYR A 69 -3.25 -2.76 -2.96
N ASN A 70 -2.22 -2.87 -3.81
CA ASN A 70 -2.41 -2.89 -5.26
C ASN A 70 -3.07 -4.20 -5.75
N ALA A 71 -2.45 -5.35 -5.47
CA ALA A 71 -2.97 -6.64 -5.92
C ALA A 71 -4.27 -7.02 -5.19
N GLY A 72 -4.39 -6.66 -3.91
CA GLY A 72 -5.63 -6.85 -3.14
C GLY A 72 -6.80 -6.06 -3.73
N SER A 73 -6.57 -4.80 -4.12
CA SER A 73 -7.57 -3.98 -4.83
C SER A 73 -7.97 -4.58 -6.18
N ILE A 74 -7.01 -5.05 -6.98
CA ILE A 74 -7.30 -5.70 -8.27
C ILE A 74 -8.09 -6.99 -8.06
N ALA A 75 -7.75 -7.79 -7.05
CA ALA A 75 -8.46 -9.02 -6.73
C ALA A 75 -9.90 -8.75 -6.28
N LEU A 76 -10.11 -7.70 -5.47
CA LEU A 76 -11.45 -7.25 -5.08
C LEU A 76 -12.28 -6.83 -6.31
N ALA A 77 -11.74 -5.97 -7.15
CA ALA A 77 -12.39 -5.52 -8.38
C ALA A 77 -12.78 -6.69 -9.31
N LYS A 78 -11.93 -7.73 -9.42
CA LYS A 78 -12.25 -8.95 -10.17
C LYS A 78 -13.44 -9.71 -9.59
N ARG A 79 -13.55 -9.82 -8.25
CA ARG A 79 -14.68 -10.48 -7.60
C ARG A 79 -15.98 -9.72 -7.85
N ILE A 80 -15.94 -8.39 -7.77
CA ILE A 80 -17.07 -7.52 -8.08
C ILE A 80 -17.53 -7.75 -9.52
N VAL A 81 -16.63 -7.69 -10.51
CA VAL A 81 -16.96 -7.94 -11.93
C VAL A 81 -17.59 -9.30 -12.13
N LYS A 82 -17.06 -10.34 -11.47
CA LYS A 82 -17.61 -11.69 -11.57
C LYS A 82 -19.04 -11.76 -11.01
N LYS A 83 -19.35 -11.00 -9.97
CA LYS A 83 -20.67 -10.98 -9.31
C LYS A 83 -21.69 -10.12 -10.04
N THR A 84 -21.31 -8.93 -10.49
CA THR A 84 -22.23 -7.93 -11.03
C THR A 84 -22.22 -7.86 -12.55
N ASN A 85 -21.21 -8.42 -13.20
CA ASN A 85 -20.95 -8.26 -14.62
C ASN A 85 -20.84 -6.78 -15.05
N CYS A 86 -20.40 -5.90 -14.14
CA CYS A 86 -20.22 -4.49 -14.44
C CYS A 86 -19.19 -4.27 -15.56
N LYS A 87 -19.38 -3.19 -16.33
CA LYS A 87 -18.51 -2.88 -17.48
C LYS A 87 -17.07 -2.70 -17.02
N LEU A 88 -16.12 -3.20 -17.80
CA LEU A 88 -14.69 -2.97 -17.58
C LEU A 88 -14.23 -1.69 -18.27
N ASN A 89 -13.26 -1.00 -17.67
CA ASN A 89 -12.63 0.14 -18.32
C ASN A 89 -11.87 -0.32 -19.58
N LYS A 90 -12.08 0.37 -20.71
CA LYS A 90 -11.43 0.09 -22.00
C LYS A 90 -10.09 0.81 -22.19
N GLY A 91 -9.65 1.59 -21.20
CA GLY A 91 -8.39 2.34 -21.23
C GLY A 91 -7.13 1.44 -21.20
N ARG A 92 -5.99 2.02 -21.62
CA ARG A 92 -4.71 1.28 -21.81
C ARG A 92 -4.08 0.74 -20.53
N ASN A 93 -4.23 1.41 -19.38
CA ASN A 93 -3.31 1.19 -18.24
C ASN A 93 -3.80 0.27 -17.10
N SER A 94 -5.07 -0.14 -17.07
CA SER A 94 -5.60 -1.32 -16.35
C SER A 94 -7.12 -1.23 -16.25
N LYS A 95 -7.77 -2.39 -16.42
CA LYS A 95 -9.23 -2.51 -16.56
C LYS A 95 -9.99 -2.71 -15.26
N TYR A 96 -9.31 -3.05 -14.17
CA TYR A 96 -9.94 -3.49 -12.91
C TYR A 96 -9.94 -2.43 -11.81
N TRP A 97 -8.81 -1.81 -11.52
CA TRP A 97 -8.78 -0.77 -10.47
C TRP A 97 -9.80 0.35 -10.66
N PRO A 98 -10.16 0.76 -11.90
CA PRO A 98 -11.11 1.84 -12.06
C PRO A 98 -12.50 1.54 -11.52
N ILE A 99 -12.83 0.28 -11.22
CA ILE A 99 -14.11 -0.09 -10.60
C ILE A 99 -14.22 0.49 -9.18
N LEU A 100 -13.10 0.54 -8.46
CA LEU A 100 -13.05 0.95 -7.06
C LEU A 100 -12.63 2.42 -6.90
N TYR A 101 -11.82 2.92 -7.84
CA TYR A 101 -11.12 4.19 -7.68
C TYR A 101 -11.15 5.06 -8.93
N VAL A 102 -10.94 6.35 -8.71
CA VAL A 102 -10.33 7.27 -9.68
C VAL A 102 -8.88 7.52 -9.24
N GLY A 103 -7.99 7.89 -10.15
CA GLY A 103 -6.58 8.09 -9.79
C GLY A 103 -5.81 9.04 -10.69
N LYS A 104 -4.67 9.52 -10.19
CA LYS A 104 -3.75 10.39 -10.95
C LYS A 104 -2.30 10.10 -10.60
N TYR A 105 -1.39 10.40 -11.53
CA TYR A 105 0.04 10.36 -11.25
C TYR A 105 0.45 11.54 -10.37
N THR A 106 1.45 11.34 -9.52
CA THR A 106 2.04 12.38 -8.69
C THR A 106 3.49 12.62 -9.09
N GLU A 107 3.94 13.87 -9.00
CA GLU A 107 5.33 14.26 -9.22
C GLU A 107 6.22 13.88 -8.03
N ASN A 108 5.64 13.78 -6.83
CA ASN A 108 6.35 13.36 -5.62
C ASN A 108 6.53 11.83 -5.58
N LYS A 109 7.60 11.36 -6.23
CA LYS A 109 7.95 9.93 -6.29
C LYS A 109 8.33 9.32 -4.93
N GLU A 110 8.69 10.13 -3.94
CA GLU A 110 9.03 9.62 -2.61
C GLU A 110 7.80 9.01 -1.93
N GLU A 111 6.62 9.57 -2.16
CA GLU A 111 5.37 9.09 -1.61
C GLU A 111 4.66 8.08 -2.51
N GLY A 112 5.23 7.70 -3.64
CA GLY A 112 4.66 6.74 -4.59
C GLY A 112 4.38 7.36 -5.96
N THR A 113 3.91 6.55 -6.91
CA THR A 113 3.79 6.98 -8.31
C THR A 113 2.36 7.33 -8.73
N PHE A 114 1.36 6.77 -8.06
CA PHE A 114 -0.04 6.91 -8.44
C PHE A 114 -0.91 7.05 -7.19
N ILE A 115 -1.70 8.11 -7.13
CA ILE A 115 -2.69 8.39 -6.09
C ILE A 115 -3.99 7.74 -6.50
N TRP A 116 -4.57 6.98 -5.58
CA TRP A 116 -5.86 6.31 -5.71
C TRP A 116 -6.84 7.07 -4.83
N LYS A 117 -8.01 7.46 -5.35
CA LYS A 117 -9.12 8.06 -4.61
C LYS A 117 -10.34 7.14 -4.74
N ILE A 118 -10.96 6.79 -3.63
CA ILE A 118 -12.18 5.96 -3.63
C ILE A 118 -13.28 6.70 -4.39
N ARG A 119 -14.05 5.97 -5.19
CA ARG A 119 -15.22 6.53 -5.87
C ARG A 119 -16.28 6.96 -4.85
N ASP A 120 -16.98 8.05 -5.14
CA ASP A 120 -17.89 8.67 -4.19
C ASP A 120 -19.05 7.72 -3.82
N GLU A 121 -19.58 6.95 -4.77
CA GLU A 121 -20.63 5.95 -4.52
C GLU A 121 -20.18 4.83 -3.57
N LEU A 122 -18.94 4.37 -3.72
CA LEU A 122 -18.35 3.34 -2.86
C LEU A 122 -18.01 3.92 -1.48
N LEU A 123 -17.51 5.15 -1.42
CA LEU A 123 -17.23 5.85 -0.16
C LEU A 123 -18.53 6.05 0.66
N MET A 124 -19.60 6.51 0.02
CA MET A 124 -20.92 6.66 0.65
C MET A 124 -21.45 5.32 1.16
N ALA A 125 -21.25 4.22 0.42
CA ALA A 125 -21.65 2.90 0.85
C ALA A 125 -20.83 2.41 2.07
N LEU A 126 -19.51 2.62 2.05
CA LEU A 126 -18.61 2.27 3.16
C LEU A 126 -18.93 3.04 4.45
N GLN A 127 -19.40 4.29 4.34
CA GLN A 127 -19.85 5.08 5.50
C GLN A 127 -21.14 4.54 6.15
N LYS A 128 -21.94 3.73 5.43
CA LYS A 128 -23.14 3.07 5.97
C LYS A 128 -22.84 1.74 6.68
N ILE A 129 -21.59 1.27 6.64
CA ILE A 129 -21.17 -0.03 7.20
C ILE A 129 -20.30 0.23 8.43
N ASP A 130 -20.57 -0.49 9.52
CA ASP A 130 -19.67 -0.47 10.66
C ASP A 130 -18.39 -1.26 10.33
N LEU A 131 -17.26 -0.56 10.35
CA LEU A 131 -15.94 -1.14 10.14
C LEU A 131 -15.11 -1.14 11.43
N SER A 132 -15.72 -0.90 12.60
CA SER A 132 -15.05 -0.81 13.90
C SER A 132 -14.11 -2.01 14.16
N ASP A 133 -14.59 -3.23 13.90
CA ASP A 133 -13.87 -4.50 14.06
C ASP A 133 -12.75 -4.76 13.04
N VAL A 134 -12.64 -3.95 11.98
CA VAL A 134 -11.59 -4.10 10.97
C VAL A 134 -10.30 -3.43 11.46
N ASN A 135 -9.23 -4.18 11.63
CA ASN A 135 -7.96 -3.62 12.11
C ASN A 135 -7.36 -2.59 11.14
N LEU A 136 -7.07 -1.39 11.66
CA LEU A 136 -6.40 -0.33 10.89
C LEU A 136 -4.95 -0.66 10.61
N TYR A 137 -4.21 -1.09 11.63
CA TYR A 137 -2.79 -1.40 11.51
C TYR A 137 -2.58 -2.89 11.29
N ASP A 138 -1.50 -3.23 10.60
CA ASP A 138 -0.99 -4.59 10.62
C ASP A 138 -0.59 -4.95 12.05
N ASN A 139 -1.42 -5.76 12.71
CA ASN A 139 -1.20 -6.23 14.09
C ASN A 139 -0.11 -7.31 14.18
N ARG A 140 0.80 -7.41 13.20
CA ARG A 140 2.00 -8.23 13.34
C ARG A 140 2.73 -7.80 14.61
N LYS A 141 3.14 -8.78 15.42
CA LYS A 141 4.05 -8.49 16.52
C LYS A 141 5.30 -7.85 15.93
N GLN A 142 5.59 -6.62 16.33
CA GLN A 142 6.80 -5.90 15.96
C GLN A 142 7.99 -6.82 16.18
N GLN A 143 8.76 -7.06 15.12
CA GLN A 143 9.96 -7.88 15.22
C GLN A 143 11.16 -7.01 15.59
N TYR A 144 12.13 -7.63 16.25
CA TYR A 144 13.39 -7.01 16.60
C TYR A 144 14.50 -7.72 15.82
N TRP A 145 15.33 -6.92 15.15
CA TRP A 145 16.42 -7.41 14.32
C TRP A 145 17.74 -6.92 14.89
N PHE A 146 18.73 -7.80 14.98
CA PHE A 146 20.07 -7.40 15.38
C PHE A 146 20.93 -7.17 14.13
N LEU A 147 21.42 -5.95 13.95
CA LEU A 147 22.29 -5.56 12.85
C LEU A 147 23.71 -5.40 13.36
N ASN A 148 24.58 -6.32 12.96
CA ASN A 148 26.01 -6.23 13.25
C ASN A 148 26.71 -5.44 12.14
N ALA A 149 27.24 -4.28 12.50
CA ALA A 149 28.02 -3.41 11.63
C ALA A 149 29.52 -3.66 11.83
N ASN A 150 30.26 -3.70 10.72
CA ASN A 150 31.72 -3.67 10.75
C ASN A 150 32.17 -2.21 10.46
N PRO A 151 32.74 -1.50 11.45
CA PRO A 151 33.12 -0.08 11.30
C PRO A 151 34.16 0.18 10.20
N LYS A 152 34.84 -0.86 9.69
CA LYS A 152 35.72 -0.75 8.51
C LYS A 152 34.97 -0.59 7.20
N ILE A 153 33.71 -1.00 7.15
CA ILE A 153 32.85 -0.88 5.97
C ILE A 153 31.95 0.35 6.13
N TRP A 154 31.27 0.47 7.28
CA TRP A 154 30.39 1.59 7.62
C TRP A 154 30.16 1.61 9.14
N SER A 155 29.81 2.78 9.69
CA SER A 155 29.59 2.97 11.12
C SER A 155 28.20 3.56 11.37
N ILE A 156 27.46 2.93 12.28
CA ILE A 156 26.12 3.32 12.72
C ILE A 156 26.17 4.72 13.32
N SER A 157 27.20 5.02 14.11
CA SER A 157 27.37 6.34 14.75
C SER A 157 27.54 7.49 13.76
N LYS A 158 27.86 7.19 12.50
CA LYS A 158 28.12 8.18 11.45
C LYS A 158 26.94 8.38 10.50
N ILE A 159 25.83 7.66 10.68
CA ILE A 159 24.63 7.79 9.85
C ILE A 159 23.71 8.89 10.44
N PRO A 160 23.53 10.03 9.75
CA PRO A 160 22.50 11.00 10.07
C PRO A 160 21.09 10.41 10.20
N ILE A 161 20.31 10.98 11.12
CA ILE A 161 18.89 10.65 11.24
C ILE A 161 18.19 10.94 9.89
N GLY A 162 17.50 9.93 9.36
CA GLY A 162 16.78 10.01 8.09
C GLY A 162 17.57 9.50 6.87
N GLU A 163 18.86 9.19 7.01
CA GLU A 163 19.65 8.59 5.93
C GLU A 163 19.27 7.12 5.71
N GLN A 164 19.34 6.67 4.46
CA GLN A 164 19.05 5.29 4.07
C GLN A 164 20.34 4.50 3.82
N GLN A 165 20.44 3.32 4.44
CA GLN A 165 21.53 2.38 4.21
C GLN A 165 21.03 1.18 3.41
N GLU A 166 21.64 0.95 2.24
CA GLU A 166 21.30 -0.17 1.36
C GLU A 166 22.21 -1.39 1.58
N TYR A 167 21.67 -2.59 1.38
CA TYR A 167 22.39 -3.86 1.40
C TYR A 167 22.13 -4.69 0.14
N THR A 168 23.17 -5.33 -0.38
CA THR A 168 23.05 -6.27 -1.48
C THR A 168 22.69 -7.66 -0.97
N LEU A 169 21.57 -8.24 -1.42
CA LEU A 169 21.14 -9.60 -1.02
C LEU A 169 21.87 -10.72 -1.78
N TYR A 170 22.49 -10.37 -2.91
CA TYR A 170 23.22 -11.28 -3.78
C TYR A 170 24.68 -10.85 -3.90
N GLY A 171 25.60 -11.82 -3.95
CA GLY A 171 27.00 -11.57 -4.26
C GLY A 171 27.23 -11.48 -5.78
N ASN A 172 28.45 -11.09 -6.18
CA ASN A 172 28.82 -10.86 -7.58
C ASN A 172 28.65 -12.09 -8.51
N LYS A 173 28.56 -13.30 -7.93
CA LYS A 173 28.32 -14.57 -8.64
C LYS A 173 26.85 -15.02 -8.57
N GLY A 174 25.92 -14.15 -8.20
CA GLY A 174 24.48 -14.46 -8.09
C GLY A 174 24.08 -15.35 -6.89
N ARG A 175 25.02 -15.73 -6.01
CA ARG A 175 24.73 -16.50 -4.80
C ARG A 175 24.10 -15.61 -3.73
N LYS A 176 23.12 -16.16 -2.99
CA LYS A 176 22.50 -15.49 -1.82
C LYS A 176 23.56 -15.21 -0.75
N ARG A 177 23.55 -14.01 -0.16
CA ARG A 177 24.36 -13.72 1.04
C ARG A 177 23.77 -14.40 2.27
N SER A 178 24.56 -14.50 3.34
CA SER A 178 24.10 -15.06 4.61
C SER A 178 22.94 -14.24 5.19
N ILE A 179 22.11 -14.88 6.02
CA ILE A 179 21.01 -14.21 6.75
C ILE A 179 19.95 -13.59 5.79
N PHE A 180 19.89 -14.09 4.54
CA PHE A 180 18.99 -13.64 3.47
C PHE A 180 17.52 -13.54 3.93
N LYS A 181 17.05 -14.55 4.65
CA LYS A 181 15.66 -14.64 5.12
C LYS A 181 15.29 -13.46 6.02
N ASN A 182 16.18 -13.01 6.90
CA ASN A 182 15.89 -11.90 7.81
C ASN A 182 15.65 -10.60 7.05
N PHE A 183 16.42 -10.34 5.98
CA PHE A 183 16.19 -9.16 5.13
C PHE A 183 14.86 -9.23 4.36
N ILE A 184 14.37 -10.44 4.05
CA ILE A 184 13.07 -10.63 3.41
C ILE A 184 11.92 -10.50 4.43
N ASP A 185 12.13 -10.99 5.65
CA ASP A 185 11.12 -11.07 6.70
C ASP A 185 10.96 -9.73 7.45
N ALA A 186 12.02 -8.91 7.51
CA ALA A 186 11.99 -7.55 8.04
C ALA A 186 11.00 -6.69 7.25
N LYS A 187 10.14 -5.96 7.97
CA LYS A 187 9.15 -5.05 7.40
C LYS A 187 9.24 -3.66 8.01
N ILE A 188 8.63 -2.70 7.33
CA ILE A 188 8.40 -1.35 7.86
C ILE A 188 7.70 -1.49 9.22
N GLY A 189 8.22 -0.79 10.22
CA GLY A 189 7.74 -0.84 11.61
C GLY A 189 8.49 -1.81 12.52
N ASP A 190 9.29 -2.74 12.00
CA ASP A 190 10.18 -3.55 12.84
C ASP A 190 11.35 -2.69 13.38
N ILE A 191 11.88 -3.05 14.56
CA ILE A 191 12.99 -2.34 15.20
C ILE A 191 14.31 -3.03 14.87
N VAL A 192 15.31 -2.25 14.47
CA VAL A 192 16.67 -2.74 14.24
C VAL A 192 17.58 -2.21 15.34
N LEU A 193 18.15 -3.13 16.11
CA LEU A 193 19.18 -2.84 17.11
C LEU A 193 20.55 -2.99 16.46
N GLY A 194 21.23 -1.87 16.30
CA GLY A 194 22.55 -1.79 15.70
C GLY A 194 23.68 -2.00 16.71
N TYR A 195 24.64 -2.85 16.37
CA TYR A 195 25.86 -3.05 17.15
C TYR A 195 27.09 -3.04 16.25
N GLU A 196 28.12 -2.28 16.63
CA GLU A 196 29.41 -2.28 15.95
C GLU A 196 30.36 -3.30 16.58
N SER A 197 30.69 -4.35 15.83
CA SER A 197 31.72 -5.28 16.27
C SER A 197 33.10 -4.78 15.86
N SER A 198 33.85 -4.28 16.84
CA SER A 198 35.28 -4.05 16.69
C SER A 198 36.02 -5.34 17.08
N PRO A 199 36.66 -6.06 16.15
CA PRO A 199 37.50 -7.18 16.55
C PRO A 199 38.69 -6.64 17.34
N ILE A 200 38.71 -6.88 18.64
CA ILE A 200 39.87 -6.65 19.48
C ILE A 200 40.88 -7.73 19.09
N LYS A 201 41.95 -7.35 18.37
CA LYS A 201 43.09 -8.25 18.20
C LYS A 201 43.66 -8.53 19.58
N LYS A 202 43.60 -9.78 20.04
CA LYS A 202 44.50 -10.28 21.08
C LYS A 202 45.86 -10.59 20.45
#